data_AF-A0A1I1MTU0-F1
#
_entry.id   AF-A0A1I1MTU0-F1
#
_cell.length_a   1.000
_cell.length_b   1.000
_cell.length_c   1.000
_cell.angle_alpha   90.00
_cell.angle_beta   90.00
_cell.angle_gamma   90.00
#
_symmetry.space_group_name_H-M   'P 1'
#
loop_
_entity.id
_entity.type
_entity.pdbx_description
1 polymer ?
#
loop_
_entity_poly.entity_id
_entity_poly.type
_entity_poly.pdbx_seq_one_letter_code
_entity_poly.pdbx_strand_id
1 'polypeptide(L)'
;MFKYFSVFLLLASTTLVQAQSFNKEIEEPKQDSLNKRKLLKSLGNGYLPSKYFDADLRYLIKYNQYEGVRTGIGIVTNKAFSEKYRLNSYGVYGFRDHRFKYSLGGGIRLAEQTNTWLNLTYTDDLQETGSTKFLTDKRFFQFFEPRLLNISLFHKHITKSIALEHEINYKWLAETEFTTSKIEPTYAYGFNVNGNSYQNFDITSAKIALQWSPFNTLTTTENNKETTNETYPKFSFQYTKSFKNVLGGDFNFSKLDFRTLCYIGDKKNAFSEATIVFGLALGDLPLTHLYHAYPNNINKEKILQRFSVAGLNSFETMFFNEFFSDRFTTLQFKHFLKPFNISKSYQPQLVLITRYAIGDMKFPERHENITFSSLEKGYTESGFELNKLLFGFGLSFTYRYGAYHLPSIDDNVAFKFTFNITL
;
A
#
# COMPACT_ATOMS: atom_id res chain seq x y z
N MET A 1 -1.62 -47.12 -35.86
CA MET A 1 -1.37 -46.04 -34.89
C MET A 1 -1.93 -46.29 -33.49
N PHE A 2 -3.01 -47.08 -33.31
CA PHE A 2 -3.62 -47.32 -31.99
C PHE A 2 -2.90 -48.34 -31.07
N LYS A 3 -2.11 -49.29 -31.60
CA LYS A 3 -1.41 -50.29 -30.77
C LYS A 3 -0.23 -49.74 -29.96
N TYR A 4 0.41 -48.65 -30.42
CA TYR A 4 1.54 -48.04 -29.71
C TYR A 4 1.10 -47.07 -28.61
N PHE A 5 -0.12 -46.51 -28.69
CA PHE A 5 -0.65 -45.58 -27.70
C PHE A 5 -1.01 -46.28 -26.38
N SER A 6 -1.55 -47.50 -26.46
CA SER A 6 -1.90 -48.29 -25.28
C SER A 6 -0.66 -48.76 -24.50
N VAL A 7 0.45 -49.05 -25.18
CA VAL A 7 1.71 -49.44 -24.54
C VAL A 7 2.38 -48.24 -23.87
N PHE A 8 2.28 -47.04 -24.46
CA PHE A 8 2.80 -45.81 -23.85
C PHE A 8 1.99 -45.41 -22.61
N LEU A 9 0.66 -45.60 -22.62
CA LEU A 9 -0.19 -45.34 -21.46
C LEU A 9 0.04 -46.33 -20.30
N LEU A 10 0.38 -47.58 -20.60
CA LEU A 10 0.72 -48.60 -19.60
C LEU A 10 2.13 -48.40 -19.01
N LEU A 11 3.10 -47.94 -19.81
CA LEU A 11 4.43 -47.58 -19.29
C LEU A 11 4.37 -46.32 -18.41
N ALA A 12 3.62 -45.29 -18.82
CA ALA A 12 3.46 -44.07 -18.03
C ALA A 12 2.74 -44.31 -16.69
N SER A 13 1.78 -45.24 -16.64
CA SER A 13 1.09 -45.59 -15.39
C SER A 13 1.99 -46.38 -14.44
N THR A 14 2.88 -47.26 -14.92
CA THR A 14 3.84 -47.95 -14.05
C THR A 14 4.89 -47.02 -13.44
N THR A 15 5.35 -45.99 -14.17
CA THR A 15 6.29 -44.99 -13.63
C THR A 15 5.63 -44.04 -12.62
N LEU A 16 4.32 -43.78 -12.75
CA LEU A 16 3.57 -42.96 -11.79
C LEU A 16 3.25 -43.73 -10.50
N VAL A 17 3.05 -45.06 -10.57
CA VAL A 17 2.79 -45.89 -9.39
C VAL A 17 4.07 -46.12 -8.57
N GLN A 18 5.24 -46.20 -9.19
CA GLN A 18 6.53 -46.29 -8.46
C GLN A 18 7.06 -44.94 -7.93
N ALA A 19 6.55 -43.80 -8.41
CA ALA A 19 6.90 -42.48 -7.86
C ALA A 19 6.17 -42.17 -6.53
N GLN A 20 5.23 -43.02 -6.10
CA GLN A 20 4.45 -42.84 -4.86
C GLN A 20 4.72 -43.88 -3.76
N SER A 21 5.77 -44.71 -3.87
CA SER A 21 6.32 -45.36 -2.68
C SER A 21 7.26 -44.40 -1.94
N PHE A 22 6.69 -43.34 -1.36
CA PHE A 22 7.35 -42.70 -0.23
C PHE A 22 7.34 -43.76 0.88
N ASN A 23 8.47 -44.44 1.08
CA ASN A 23 8.77 -45.03 2.37
C ASN A 23 8.62 -43.88 3.37
N LYS A 24 7.52 -43.91 4.12
CA LYS A 24 7.30 -43.02 5.24
C LYS A 24 8.27 -43.48 6.32
N GLU A 25 9.54 -43.14 6.17
CA GLU A 25 10.37 -42.91 7.34
C GLU A 25 9.60 -41.90 8.16
N ILE A 26 9.06 -42.37 9.28
CA ILE A 26 8.59 -41.51 10.35
C ILE A 26 9.89 -40.93 10.91
N GLU A 27 10.44 -39.93 10.22
CA GLU A 27 11.34 -39.00 10.88
C GLU A 27 10.49 -38.41 12.00
N GLU A 28 10.81 -38.79 13.25
CA GLU A 28 10.35 -38.03 14.40
C GLU A 28 10.63 -36.56 14.08
N PRO A 29 9.63 -35.66 14.18
CA PRO A 29 9.86 -34.26 13.88
C PRO A 29 10.96 -33.79 14.80
N LYS A 30 12.19 -33.65 14.27
CA LYS A 30 13.29 -32.94 14.93
C LYS A 30 12.67 -31.67 15.46
N GLN A 31 12.71 -31.51 16.78
CA GLN A 31 12.05 -30.46 17.52
C GLN A 31 12.15 -29.14 16.75
N ASP A 32 11.09 -28.82 16.03
CA ASP A 32 11.10 -27.71 15.08
C ASP A 32 11.20 -26.44 15.92
N SER A 33 12.33 -25.75 15.81
CA SER A 33 12.70 -24.65 16.70
C SER A 33 11.69 -23.48 16.66
N LEU A 34 10.82 -23.44 15.65
CA LEU A 34 9.80 -22.41 15.46
C LEU A 34 8.41 -22.95 15.79
N ASN A 35 7.79 -22.39 16.84
CA ASN A 35 6.38 -22.61 17.14
C ASN A 35 5.52 -22.31 15.89
N LYS A 36 4.85 -23.33 15.32
CA LYS A 36 4.06 -23.24 14.07
C LYS A 36 3.10 -22.04 14.04
N ARG A 37 2.48 -21.69 15.17
CA ARG A 37 1.58 -20.52 15.26
C ARG A 37 2.32 -19.20 15.09
N LYS A 38 3.52 -19.08 15.66
CA LYS A 38 4.38 -17.90 15.53
C LYS A 38 4.88 -17.74 14.09
N LEU A 39 5.25 -18.85 13.44
CA LEU A 39 5.66 -18.86 12.05
C LEU A 39 4.51 -18.43 11.12
N LEU A 40 3.31 -19.00 11.28
CA LEU A 40 2.12 -18.60 10.51
C LEU A 40 1.77 -17.13 10.69
N LYS A 41 1.81 -16.63 11.93
CA LYS A 41 1.58 -15.20 12.22
C LYS A 41 2.65 -14.32 11.55
N SER A 42 3.92 -14.74 11.59
CA SER A 42 5.03 -14.01 10.97
C SER A 42 4.85 -13.97 9.45
N LEU A 43 4.53 -15.09 8.81
CA LEU A 43 4.29 -15.18 7.38
C LEU A 43 3.07 -14.36 6.95
N GLY A 44 1.99 -14.35 7.75
CA GLY A 44 0.83 -13.48 7.53
C GLY A 44 1.18 -12.00 7.61
N ASN A 45 2.15 -11.63 8.44
CA ASN A 45 2.73 -10.29 8.48
C ASN A 45 3.82 -10.06 7.40
N GLY A 46 4.10 -11.04 6.54
CA GLY A 46 5.09 -10.92 5.47
C GLY A 46 6.53 -11.03 5.92
N TYR A 47 6.80 -11.77 6.99
CA TYR A 47 8.14 -12.03 7.50
C TYR A 47 8.41 -13.53 7.62
N LEU A 48 9.55 -13.97 7.11
CA LEU A 48 10.10 -15.29 7.44
C LEU A 48 11.12 -15.10 8.57
N PRO A 49 10.81 -15.55 9.80
CA PRO A 49 11.63 -15.24 10.95
C PRO A 49 12.90 -16.09 10.99
N SER A 50 14.02 -15.49 11.37
CA SER A 50 15.27 -16.18 11.72
C SER A 50 15.72 -15.74 13.13
N LYS A 51 16.89 -16.19 13.58
CA LYS A 51 17.35 -15.98 14.97
C LYS A 51 17.52 -14.50 15.30
N TYR A 52 18.15 -13.73 14.41
CA TYR A 52 18.50 -12.32 14.65
C TYR A 52 17.87 -11.36 13.63
N PHE A 53 17.42 -11.88 12.51
CA PHE A 53 16.81 -11.12 11.43
C PHE A 53 15.56 -11.82 10.95
N ASP A 54 14.63 -11.06 10.39
CA ASP A 54 13.44 -11.57 9.71
C ASP A 54 13.56 -11.17 8.23
N ALA A 55 13.40 -12.13 7.33
CA ALA A 55 13.39 -11.85 5.90
C ALA A 55 12.04 -11.22 5.52
N ASP A 56 12.07 -10.03 4.93
CA ASP A 56 10.89 -9.29 4.51
C ASP A 56 10.42 -9.77 3.14
N LEU A 57 9.29 -10.47 3.15
CA LEU A 57 8.73 -11.14 1.98
C LEU A 57 8.11 -10.15 0.98
N ARG A 58 7.96 -8.86 1.33
CA ARG A 58 7.48 -7.80 0.42
C ARG A 58 8.32 -7.66 -0.84
N TYR A 59 9.60 -8.00 -0.77
CA TYR A 59 10.56 -7.73 -1.84
C TYR A 59 10.83 -8.94 -2.75
N LEU A 60 10.30 -10.12 -2.40
CA LEU A 60 10.59 -11.37 -3.13
C LEU A 60 10.17 -11.29 -4.60
N ILE A 61 8.92 -10.91 -4.85
CA ILE A 61 8.41 -10.77 -6.22
C ILE A 61 7.31 -9.71 -6.27
N LYS A 62 7.48 -8.76 -7.20
CA LYS A 62 6.49 -7.75 -7.56
C LYS A 62 6.50 -7.57 -9.07
N TYR A 63 5.45 -6.96 -9.59
CA TYR A 63 5.41 -6.53 -10.98
C TYR A 63 4.81 -5.13 -11.08
N ASN A 64 5.38 -4.30 -11.93
CA ASN A 64 4.75 -3.08 -12.44
C ASN A 64 5.15 -2.84 -13.89
N GLN A 65 4.46 -1.93 -14.56
CA GLN A 65 4.69 -1.67 -15.98
C GLN A 65 6.07 -1.07 -16.27
N TYR A 66 6.65 -0.32 -15.32
CA TYR A 66 7.92 0.35 -15.50
C TYR A 66 9.11 -0.60 -15.32
N GLU A 67 9.14 -1.36 -14.22
CA GLU A 67 10.23 -2.27 -13.84
C GLU A 67 10.07 -3.69 -14.41
N GLY A 68 8.88 -4.04 -14.92
CA GLY A 68 8.54 -5.42 -15.26
C GLY A 68 8.51 -6.29 -14.01
N VAL A 69 9.13 -7.47 -14.08
CA VAL A 69 9.36 -8.29 -12.88
C VAL A 69 10.39 -7.59 -12.00
N ARG A 70 10.03 -7.40 -10.74
CA ARG A 70 10.89 -6.86 -9.68
C ARG A 70 11.08 -7.95 -8.63
N THR A 71 12.32 -8.34 -8.38
CA THR A 71 12.66 -9.35 -7.37
C THR A 71 13.80 -8.88 -6.50
N GLY A 72 13.86 -9.38 -5.28
CA GLY A 72 14.93 -9.04 -4.36
C GLY A 72 14.72 -9.62 -2.98
N ILE A 73 15.51 -9.11 -2.04
CA ILE A 73 15.57 -9.58 -0.67
C ILE A 73 15.46 -8.36 0.24
N GLY A 74 14.60 -8.48 1.25
CA GLY A 74 14.58 -7.54 2.37
C GLY A 74 14.91 -8.27 3.67
N ILE A 75 15.56 -7.55 4.58
CA ILE A 75 15.91 -8.04 5.91
C ILE A 75 15.62 -6.95 6.94
N VAL A 76 15.16 -7.37 8.11
CA VAL A 76 15.00 -6.51 9.28
C VAL A 76 15.51 -7.22 10.52
N THR A 77 16.27 -6.55 11.37
CA THR A 77 16.68 -7.13 12.65
C THR A 77 15.50 -7.20 13.62
N ASN A 78 15.47 -8.22 14.47
CA ASN A 78 14.42 -8.38 15.46
C ASN A 78 14.96 -8.18 16.90
N LYS A 79 14.09 -8.29 17.91
CA LYS A 79 14.45 -8.05 19.32
C LYS A 79 15.57 -8.97 19.84
N ALA A 80 15.77 -10.15 19.24
CA ALA A 80 16.84 -11.06 19.63
C ALA A 80 18.22 -10.59 19.14
N PHE A 81 18.28 -9.74 18.11
CA PHE A 81 19.51 -9.06 17.71
C PHE A 81 19.84 -7.94 18.68
N SER A 82 18.88 -7.05 18.93
CA SER A 82 19.01 -5.98 19.92
C SER A 82 17.67 -5.36 20.24
N GLU A 83 17.50 -4.92 21.49
CA GLU A 83 16.38 -4.07 21.90
C GLU A 83 16.70 -2.57 21.74
N LYS A 84 17.99 -2.22 21.57
CA LYS A 84 18.48 -0.84 21.47
C LYS A 84 18.78 -0.41 20.04
N TYR A 85 19.10 -1.35 19.16
CA TYR A 85 19.47 -1.08 17.78
C TYR A 85 18.56 -1.85 16.82
N ARG A 86 18.16 -1.21 15.73
CA ARG A 86 17.46 -1.87 14.63
C ARG A 86 18.13 -1.53 13.31
N LEU A 87 18.22 -2.50 12.42
CA LEU A 87 18.69 -2.34 11.06
C LEU A 87 17.62 -2.92 10.13
N ASN A 88 17.38 -2.23 9.02
CA ASN A 88 16.48 -2.69 7.97
C ASN A 88 17.11 -2.37 6.62
N SER A 89 17.04 -3.32 5.69
CA SER A 89 17.55 -3.10 4.35
C SER A 89 16.76 -3.92 3.36
N TYR A 90 16.69 -3.43 2.12
CA TYR A 90 16.31 -4.26 0.99
C TYR A 90 17.15 -3.92 -0.22
N GLY A 91 17.32 -4.90 -1.10
CA GLY A 91 17.88 -4.74 -2.43
C GLY A 91 17.01 -5.48 -3.42
N VAL A 92 16.67 -4.81 -4.53
CA VAL A 92 15.82 -5.37 -5.58
C VAL A 92 16.39 -5.03 -6.96
N TYR A 93 16.02 -5.83 -7.94
CA TYR A 93 16.36 -5.63 -9.34
C TYR A 93 15.08 -5.64 -10.19
N GLY A 94 14.94 -4.62 -11.05
CA GLY A 94 13.89 -4.57 -12.06
C GLY A 94 14.41 -5.09 -13.40
N PHE A 95 13.76 -6.12 -13.95
CA PHE A 95 14.22 -6.77 -15.19
C PHE A 95 13.94 -5.95 -16.45
N ARG A 96 12.97 -5.03 -16.43
CA ARG A 96 12.67 -4.17 -17.59
C ARG A 96 13.55 -2.92 -17.62
N ASP A 97 13.73 -2.27 -16.49
CA ASP A 97 14.54 -1.05 -16.39
C ASP A 97 16.04 -1.34 -16.18
N HIS A 98 16.40 -2.59 -15.92
CA HIS A 98 17.78 -3.07 -15.72
C HIS A 98 18.53 -2.32 -14.60
N ARG A 99 17.81 -1.96 -13.53
CA ARG A 99 18.37 -1.19 -12.41
C ARG A 99 18.20 -1.88 -11.08
N PHE A 100 19.28 -1.88 -10.31
CA PHE A 100 19.25 -2.16 -8.89
C PHE A 100 18.67 -0.96 -8.13
N LYS A 101 17.86 -1.26 -7.13
CA LYS A 101 17.24 -0.29 -6.20
C LYS A 101 17.39 -0.84 -4.80
N TYR A 102 17.57 0.03 -3.81
CA TYR A 102 17.90 -0.42 -2.47
C TYR A 102 17.55 0.62 -1.41
N SER A 103 17.44 0.15 -0.18
CA SER A 103 17.34 1.00 1.00
C SER A 103 18.19 0.43 2.12
N LEU A 104 18.80 1.33 2.87
CA LEU A 104 19.60 1.06 4.06
C LEU A 104 19.06 1.95 5.17
N GLY A 105 18.52 1.32 6.21
CA GLY A 105 17.95 1.97 7.38
C GLY A 105 18.58 1.43 8.65
N GLY A 106 18.73 2.33 9.63
CA GLY A 106 19.18 1.99 10.97
C GLY A 106 18.50 2.88 11.98
N GLY A 107 18.29 2.37 13.19
CA GLY A 107 17.67 3.11 14.27
C GLY A 107 18.24 2.78 15.63
N ILE A 108 18.24 3.78 16.50
CA ILE A 108 18.69 3.69 17.90
C ILE A 108 17.49 4.02 18.79
N ARG A 109 17.20 3.14 19.74
CA ARG A 109 16.17 3.36 20.75
C ARG A 109 16.70 4.32 21.81
N LEU A 110 16.11 5.51 21.88
CA LEU A 110 16.49 6.54 22.84
C LEU A 110 15.79 6.36 24.19
N ALA A 111 14.53 5.89 24.17
CA ALA A 111 13.75 5.64 25.37
C ALA A 111 12.87 4.39 25.20
N GLU A 112 12.92 3.49 26.17
CA GLU A 112 12.15 2.24 26.15
C GLU A 112 10.69 2.45 26.52
N GLN A 113 10.43 3.26 27.55
CA GLN A 113 9.09 3.47 28.13
C GLN A 113 8.12 4.11 27.12
N THR A 114 8.63 5.02 26.30
CA THR A 114 7.89 5.74 25.26
C THR A 114 8.22 5.24 23.86
N ASN A 115 8.87 4.06 23.76
CA ASN A 115 9.26 3.43 22.50
C ASN A 115 9.86 4.44 21.48
N THR A 116 10.79 5.29 21.94
CA THR A 116 11.33 6.39 21.14
C THR A 116 12.51 5.91 20.31
N TRP A 117 12.45 6.12 19.00
CA TRP A 117 13.49 5.72 18.05
C TRP A 117 13.97 6.89 17.22
N LEU A 118 15.29 7.05 17.17
CA LEU A 118 15.94 7.88 16.16
C LEU A 118 16.36 6.99 15.00
N ASN A 119 15.92 7.32 13.79
CA ASN A 119 16.12 6.55 12.57
C ASN A 119 16.88 7.37 11.53
N LEU A 120 17.75 6.67 10.79
CA LEU A 120 18.45 7.17 9.63
C LEU A 120 18.18 6.23 8.47
N THR A 121 17.79 6.76 7.32
CA THR A 121 17.51 5.97 6.13
C THR A 121 18.10 6.60 4.88
N TYR A 122 18.66 5.77 4.01
CA TYR A 122 19.02 6.10 2.64
C TYR A 122 18.23 5.18 1.71
N THR A 123 17.55 5.74 0.72
CA THR A 123 16.75 4.97 -0.26
C THR A 123 17.02 5.47 -1.67
N ASP A 124 17.31 4.57 -2.60
CA ASP A 124 17.30 4.78 -4.05
C ASP A 124 16.28 3.82 -4.66
N ASP A 125 15.10 4.33 -5.01
CA ASP A 125 13.98 3.53 -5.49
C ASP A 125 13.01 4.34 -6.37
N LEU A 126 11.89 3.72 -6.75
CA LEU A 126 10.76 4.34 -7.44
C LEU A 126 9.60 4.57 -6.49
N GLN A 127 8.91 5.69 -6.70
CA GLN A 127 7.67 6.02 -6.01
C GLN A 127 6.59 6.42 -7.02
N GLU A 128 5.34 6.04 -6.72
CA GLU A 128 4.17 6.49 -7.48
C GLU A 128 4.01 8.01 -7.33
N THR A 129 3.90 8.70 -8.48
CA THR A 129 3.68 10.15 -8.54
C THR A 129 2.33 10.52 -7.97
N GLY A 130 2.31 11.49 -7.05
CA GLY A 130 1.08 12.03 -6.45
C GLY A 130 0.52 11.22 -5.29
N SER A 131 1.22 10.15 -4.90
CA SER A 131 0.83 9.28 -3.78
C SER A 131 1.13 9.95 -2.44
N THR A 132 0.23 9.79 -1.47
CA THR A 132 0.41 10.32 -0.11
C THR A 132 0.59 9.18 0.88
N LYS A 133 1.69 9.22 1.62
CA LYS A 133 2.01 8.29 2.71
C LYS A 133 1.97 9.05 4.03
N PHE A 134 1.28 8.49 5.02
CA PHE A 134 1.33 9.00 6.39
C PHE A 134 2.48 8.31 7.11
N LEU A 135 3.35 9.07 7.80
CA LEU A 135 4.47 8.48 8.55
C LEU A 135 4.01 7.47 9.60
N THR A 136 2.92 7.80 10.31
CA THR A 136 2.36 7.00 11.39
C THR A 136 1.63 5.73 10.92
N ASP A 137 1.61 5.45 9.62
CA ASP A 137 1.04 4.23 9.09
C ASP A 137 1.83 3.00 9.52
N LYS A 138 1.10 2.01 10.02
CA LYS A 138 1.69 0.70 10.24
C LYS A 138 2.03 0.05 8.91
N ARG A 139 3.16 -0.65 8.89
CA ARG A 139 3.54 -1.50 7.77
C ARG A 139 2.41 -2.49 7.44
N PHE A 140 1.97 -2.48 6.19
CA PHE A 140 1.06 -3.47 5.62
C PHE A 140 1.83 -4.45 4.73
N PHE A 141 1.45 -5.72 4.76
CA PHE A 141 1.98 -6.75 3.86
C PHE A 141 0.86 -7.28 2.98
N GLN A 142 1.10 -7.29 1.67
CA GLN A 142 0.29 -8.00 0.71
C GLN A 142 1.22 -8.77 -0.22
N PHE A 143 0.97 -10.07 -0.40
CA PHE A 143 1.77 -10.90 -1.29
C PHE A 143 1.67 -10.43 -2.75
N PHE A 144 0.51 -9.90 -3.13
CA PHE A 144 0.23 -9.43 -4.48
C PHE A 144 -0.52 -8.10 -4.40
N GLU A 145 0.12 -7.01 -4.84
CA GLU A 145 -0.43 -5.65 -4.89
C GLU A 145 -0.96 -5.36 -6.31
N PRO A 146 -2.25 -5.55 -6.61
CA PRO A 146 -2.68 -5.68 -8.00
C PRO A 146 -2.79 -4.33 -8.71
N ARG A 147 -3.08 -3.28 -7.95
CA ARG A 147 -3.02 -1.89 -8.41
C ARG A 147 -1.64 -1.52 -8.99
N LEU A 148 -0.57 -2.07 -8.40
CA LEU A 148 0.81 -1.81 -8.83
C LEU A 148 1.08 -2.24 -10.27
N LEU A 149 0.33 -3.21 -10.79
CA LEU A 149 0.42 -3.67 -12.19
C LEU A 149 0.03 -2.60 -13.21
N ASN A 150 -0.68 -1.56 -12.79
CA ASN A 150 -1.35 -0.63 -13.68
C ASN A 150 -0.98 0.84 -13.46
N ILE A 151 -0.22 1.12 -12.40
CA ILE A 151 0.38 2.44 -12.19
C ILE A 151 1.36 2.68 -13.35
N SER A 152 1.24 3.84 -13.99
CA SER A 152 2.10 4.24 -15.11
C SER A 152 3.04 5.39 -14.77
N LEU A 153 2.70 6.25 -13.80
CA LEU A 153 3.54 7.39 -13.42
C LEU A 153 4.34 7.07 -12.15
N PHE A 154 5.62 6.81 -12.37
CA PHE A 154 6.62 6.72 -11.31
C PHE A 154 7.62 7.87 -11.42
N HIS A 155 8.24 8.21 -10.30
CA HIS A 155 9.47 8.98 -10.27
C HIS A 155 10.52 8.22 -9.49
N LYS A 156 11.76 8.31 -9.96
CA LYS A 156 12.92 7.85 -9.19
C LYS A 156 13.17 8.86 -8.07
N HIS A 157 13.62 8.35 -6.95
CA HIS A 157 14.06 9.21 -5.86
C HIS A 157 15.28 8.63 -5.16
N ILE A 158 16.21 9.50 -4.83
CA ILE A 158 17.29 9.23 -3.87
C ILE A 158 17.00 10.06 -2.62
N THR A 159 16.49 9.43 -1.58
CA THR A 159 16.06 10.09 -0.35
C THR A 159 16.94 9.72 0.82
N LYS A 160 17.45 10.73 1.52
CA LYS A 160 18.08 10.62 2.83
C LYS A 160 17.10 11.15 3.88
N SER A 161 16.85 10.39 4.93
CA SER A 161 15.88 10.73 5.97
C SER A 161 16.48 10.55 7.36
N ILE A 162 16.17 11.50 8.25
CA ILE A 162 16.36 11.41 9.69
C ILE A 162 14.98 11.52 10.33
N ALA A 163 14.56 10.52 11.08
CA ALA A 163 13.24 10.49 11.70
C ALA A 163 13.30 10.20 13.19
N LEU A 164 12.46 10.86 13.97
CA LEU A 164 12.23 10.61 15.39
C LEU A 164 10.82 10.07 15.57
N GLU A 165 10.70 8.78 15.85
CA GLU A 165 9.45 8.13 16.25
C GLU A 165 9.31 8.22 17.77
N HIS A 166 8.14 8.61 18.26
CA HIS A 166 7.88 8.76 19.69
C HIS A 166 6.46 8.33 20.03
N GLU A 167 6.33 7.29 20.84
CA GLU A 167 5.05 6.85 21.39
C GLU A 167 4.82 7.55 22.73
N ILE A 168 4.10 8.67 22.70
CA ILE A 168 3.80 9.47 23.90
C ILE A 168 3.03 8.62 24.91
N ASN A 169 2.08 7.82 24.41
CA ASN A 169 1.39 6.74 25.11
C ASN A 169 0.65 5.86 24.09
N TYR A 170 -0.04 4.82 24.57
CA TYR A 170 -0.81 3.88 23.75
C TYR A 170 -1.95 4.50 22.89
N LYS A 171 -2.26 5.79 23.07
CA LYS A 171 -3.24 6.56 22.29
C LYS A 171 -2.60 7.56 21.32
N TRP A 172 -1.35 7.94 21.51
CA TRP A 172 -0.69 9.01 20.75
C TRP A 172 0.67 8.54 20.23
N LEU A 173 0.79 8.48 18.91
CA LEU A 173 2.03 8.22 18.20
C LEU A 173 2.43 9.47 17.42
N ALA A 174 3.62 9.98 17.68
CA ALA A 174 4.20 11.11 16.96
C ALA A 174 5.42 10.65 16.16
N GLU A 175 5.60 11.23 14.98
CA GLU A 175 6.79 11.04 14.18
C GLU A 175 7.21 12.35 13.54
N THR A 176 8.48 12.70 13.66
CA THR A 176 9.05 13.88 12.98
C THR A 176 10.15 13.44 12.05
N GLU A 177 10.12 13.88 10.80
CA GLU A 177 11.05 13.47 9.76
C GLU A 177 11.67 14.69 9.07
N PHE A 178 12.97 14.66 8.84
CA PHE A 178 13.68 15.59 7.97
C PHE A 178 14.26 14.81 6.79
N THR A 179 13.99 15.27 5.57
CA THR A 179 14.41 14.59 4.33
C THR A 179 15.11 15.53 3.37
N THR A 180 16.04 14.97 2.60
CA THR A 180 16.54 15.55 1.35
C THR A 180 16.40 14.48 0.26
N SER A 181 15.74 14.84 -0.83
CA SER A 181 15.38 13.91 -1.91
C SER A 181 15.75 14.49 -3.26
N LYS A 182 16.50 13.73 -4.06
CA LYS A 182 16.67 14.01 -5.49
C LYS A 182 15.58 13.28 -6.27
N ILE A 183 14.85 13.98 -7.13
CA ILE A 183 13.68 13.41 -7.81
C ILE A 183 13.83 13.55 -9.33
N GLU A 184 13.61 12.43 -10.00
CA GLU A 184 13.65 12.31 -11.47
C GLU A 184 12.37 11.58 -11.94
N PRO A 185 11.36 12.32 -12.41
CA PRO A 185 10.18 11.75 -13.08
C PRO A 185 10.58 10.81 -14.23
N THR A 186 9.90 9.67 -14.35
CA THR A 186 10.20 8.66 -15.39
C THR A 186 9.45 8.88 -16.70
N TYR A 187 8.76 10.02 -16.82
CA TYR A 187 7.89 10.40 -17.92
C TYR A 187 8.20 11.84 -18.34
N ALA A 188 7.78 12.24 -19.54
CA ALA A 188 7.98 13.59 -20.03
C ALA A 188 7.23 14.58 -19.13
N TYR A 189 7.97 15.38 -18.37
CA TYR A 189 7.41 16.32 -17.41
C TYR A 189 8.32 17.55 -17.28
N GLY A 190 7.71 18.72 -17.30
CA GLY A 190 8.36 19.98 -16.92
C GLY A 190 7.52 20.68 -15.86
N PHE A 191 8.14 21.11 -14.77
CA PHE A 191 7.48 21.96 -13.78
C PHE A 191 7.92 23.41 -13.98
N ASN A 192 7.03 24.27 -14.47
CA ASN A 192 7.34 25.65 -14.75
C ASN A 192 7.05 26.55 -13.55
N VAL A 193 8.10 27.13 -12.98
CA VAL A 193 7.99 28.08 -11.88
C VAL A 193 8.91 29.27 -12.16
N ASN A 194 8.32 30.47 -12.18
CA ASN A 194 9.02 31.73 -12.44
C ASN A 194 9.81 31.73 -13.76
N GLY A 195 9.26 31.09 -14.82
CA GLY A 195 9.89 31.03 -16.14
C GLY A 195 10.98 29.96 -16.31
N ASN A 196 11.29 29.20 -15.26
CA ASN A 196 12.22 28.07 -15.32
C ASN A 196 11.42 26.76 -15.33
N SER A 197 11.69 25.89 -16.31
CA SER A 197 11.09 24.56 -16.38
C SER A 197 12.04 23.52 -15.78
N TYR A 198 11.61 22.89 -14.68
CA TYR A 198 12.37 21.86 -13.97
C TYR A 198 11.91 20.47 -14.41
N GLN A 199 12.83 19.69 -14.97
CA GLN A 199 12.57 18.28 -15.31
C GLN A 199 12.97 17.36 -14.16
N ASN A 200 14.10 17.67 -13.52
CA ASN A 200 14.61 17.05 -12.31
C ASN A 200 14.73 18.11 -11.23
N PHE A 201 14.55 17.72 -9.98
CA PHE A 201 14.55 18.66 -8.88
C PHE A 201 14.88 17.99 -7.55
N ASP A 202 15.43 18.79 -6.65
CA ASP A 202 15.79 18.40 -5.30
C ASP A 202 14.79 19.01 -4.30
N ILE A 203 14.34 18.22 -3.34
CA ILE A 203 13.39 18.62 -2.30
C ILE A 203 13.99 18.37 -0.93
N THR A 204 14.12 19.42 -0.15
CA THR A 204 14.47 19.35 1.27
C THR A 204 13.24 19.69 2.09
N SER A 205 12.80 18.79 2.97
CA SER A 205 11.56 18.97 3.72
C SER A 205 11.63 18.48 5.16
N ALA A 206 10.84 19.12 6.02
CA ALA A 206 10.55 18.66 7.37
C ALA A 206 9.07 18.27 7.46
N LYS A 207 8.77 17.21 8.18
CA LYS A 207 7.44 16.64 8.33
C LYS A 207 7.18 16.30 9.78
N ILE A 208 6.01 16.65 10.28
CA ILE A 208 5.54 16.29 11.62
C ILE A 208 4.22 15.55 11.44
N ALA A 209 4.14 14.34 11.97
CA ALA A 209 2.97 13.48 11.92
C ALA A 209 2.53 13.11 13.34
N LEU A 210 1.22 13.05 13.54
CA LEU A 210 0.57 12.69 14.79
C LEU A 210 -0.58 11.75 14.49
N GLN A 211 -0.62 10.61 15.16
CA GLN A 211 -1.76 9.71 15.15
C GLN A 211 -2.38 9.64 16.54
N TRP A 212 -3.67 9.95 16.59
CA TRP A 212 -4.50 9.89 17.78
C TRP A 212 -5.48 8.72 17.67
N SER A 213 -5.46 7.84 18.66
CA SER A 213 -6.34 6.68 18.81
C SER A 213 -7.01 6.73 20.20
N PRO A 214 -8.03 7.58 20.40
CA PRO A 214 -8.56 7.94 21.72
C PRO A 214 -9.08 6.77 22.55
N PHE A 215 -9.59 5.74 21.89
CA PHE A 215 -10.27 4.61 22.52
C PHE A 215 -9.38 3.38 22.69
N ASN A 216 -8.10 3.45 22.30
CA ASN A 216 -7.18 2.32 22.49
C ASN A 216 -7.13 1.94 23.97
N THR A 217 -6.97 0.64 24.24
CA THR A 217 -6.83 0.11 25.59
C THR A 217 -5.60 -0.78 25.69
N LEU A 218 -5.01 -0.86 26.88
CA LEU A 218 -3.91 -1.78 27.17
C LEU A 218 -4.50 -3.07 27.74
N THR A 219 -4.04 -4.22 27.24
CA THR A 219 -4.35 -5.52 27.80
C THR A 219 -3.07 -6.23 28.16
N THR A 220 -2.99 -6.73 29.40
CA THR A 220 -1.87 -7.54 29.86
C THR A 220 -2.16 -8.99 29.52
N THR A 221 -1.30 -9.61 28.73
CA THR A 221 -1.36 -11.05 28.43
C THR A 221 -0.79 -11.86 29.60
N GLU A 222 -1.14 -13.15 29.69
CA GLU A 222 -0.70 -14.09 30.74
C GLU A 222 0.82 -14.13 30.96
N ASN A 223 1.60 -13.74 29.96
CA ASN A 223 3.06 -13.63 30.04
C ASN A 223 3.56 -12.25 30.50
N ASN A 224 2.73 -11.46 31.19
CA ASN A 224 3.00 -10.07 31.60
C ASN A 224 3.43 -9.14 30.45
N LYS A 225 3.01 -9.44 29.21
CA LYS A 225 3.26 -8.55 28.06
C LYS A 225 2.02 -7.69 27.81
N GLU A 226 2.20 -6.39 27.88
CA GLU A 226 1.18 -5.42 27.50
C GLU A 226 1.01 -5.41 25.97
N THR A 227 -0.23 -5.44 25.51
CA THR A 227 -0.61 -5.30 24.10
C THR A 227 -1.70 -4.25 23.98
N THR A 228 -1.48 -3.29 23.09
CA THR A 228 -2.49 -2.27 22.78
C THR A 228 -3.58 -2.87 21.90
N ASN A 229 -4.81 -2.87 22.38
CA ASN A 229 -5.98 -3.15 21.57
C ASN A 229 -6.34 -1.92 20.76
N GLU A 230 -6.27 -2.05 19.45
CA GLU A 230 -6.61 -0.97 18.55
C GLU A 230 -8.11 -0.82 18.40
N THR A 231 -8.57 0.42 18.52
CA THR A 231 -9.98 0.79 18.40
C THR A 231 -10.11 1.99 17.45
N TYR A 232 -11.36 2.38 17.19
CA TYR A 232 -11.72 3.40 16.21
C TYR A 232 -12.70 4.40 16.81
N PRO A 233 -12.76 5.64 16.30
CA PRO A 233 -11.99 6.18 15.18
C PRO A 233 -10.50 6.39 15.48
N LYS A 234 -9.69 6.35 14.43
CA LYS A 234 -8.30 6.80 14.43
C LYS A 234 -8.18 8.09 13.63
N PHE A 235 -7.33 8.99 14.06
CA PHE A 235 -7.06 10.26 13.40
C PHE A 235 -5.57 10.36 13.12
N SER A 236 -5.19 10.55 11.86
CA SER A 236 -3.83 10.82 11.43
C SER A 236 -3.77 12.26 10.93
N PHE A 237 -2.85 13.05 11.46
CA PHE A 237 -2.55 14.40 11.03
C PHE A 237 -1.09 14.45 10.60
N GLN A 238 -0.80 15.18 9.53
CA GLN A 238 0.56 15.35 9.05
C GLN A 238 0.72 16.73 8.43
N TYR A 239 1.79 17.42 8.82
CA TYR A 239 2.21 18.68 8.21
C TYR A 239 3.58 18.51 7.59
N THR A 240 3.73 18.90 6.33
CA THR A 240 5.01 18.91 5.62
C THR A 240 5.38 20.32 5.22
N LYS A 241 6.63 20.73 5.43
CA LYS A 241 7.20 21.98 4.93
C LYS A 241 8.43 21.67 4.08
N SER A 242 8.41 22.10 2.82
CA SER A 242 9.58 22.11 1.94
C SER A 242 10.32 23.46 2.02
N PHE A 243 11.63 23.41 1.88
CA PHE A 243 12.52 24.55 2.00
C PHE A 243 13.34 24.74 0.73
N LYS A 244 13.18 25.90 0.09
CA LYS A 244 14.05 26.34 -1.01
C LYS A 244 15.40 26.80 -0.48
N ASN A 245 16.48 26.52 -1.21
CA ASN A 245 17.88 26.87 -0.92
C ASN A 245 18.46 26.23 0.36
N VAL A 246 17.76 25.30 1.01
CA VAL A 246 18.27 24.53 2.15
C VAL A 246 18.72 23.17 1.65
N LEU A 247 20.01 22.85 1.82
CA LEU A 247 20.61 21.59 1.34
C LEU A 247 20.33 21.28 -0.14
N GLY A 248 20.25 22.32 -0.99
CA GLY A 248 19.99 22.18 -2.42
C GLY A 248 18.51 22.07 -2.82
N GLY A 249 17.55 22.28 -1.91
CA GLY A 249 16.12 22.21 -2.26
C GLY A 249 15.67 23.31 -3.23
N ASP A 250 14.89 22.96 -4.25
CA ASP A 250 14.44 23.86 -5.32
C ASP A 250 13.14 24.61 -4.98
N PHE A 251 12.26 23.97 -4.20
CA PHE A 251 10.88 24.43 -4.02
C PHE A 251 10.49 24.70 -2.57
N ASN A 252 9.61 25.69 -2.39
CA ASN A 252 9.01 26.02 -1.11
C ASN A 252 7.50 25.79 -1.18
N PHE A 253 7.02 24.82 -0.42
CA PHE A 253 5.61 24.51 -0.30
C PHE A 253 5.30 23.94 1.08
N SER A 254 4.02 23.97 1.45
CA SER A 254 3.49 23.38 2.66
C SER A 254 2.37 22.42 2.32
N LYS A 255 2.28 21.30 3.03
CA LYS A 255 1.17 20.33 2.93
C LYS A 255 0.55 20.08 4.28
N LEU A 256 -0.76 19.97 4.30
CA LEU A 256 -1.58 19.59 5.44
C LEU A 256 -2.39 18.36 5.05
N ASP A 257 -2.08 17.22 5.65
CA ASP A 257 -2.76 15.96 5.40
C ASP A 257 -3.53 15.54 6.65
N PHE A 258 -4.78 15.13 6.46
CA PHE A 258 -5.61 14.56 7.51
C PHE A 258 -6.26 13.28 7.00
N ARG A 259 -6.35 12.27 7.86
CA ARG A 259 -7.11 11.07 7.60
C ARG A 259 -7.80 10.60 8.86
N THR A 260 -9.05 10.18 8.72
CA THR A 260 -9.75 9.44 9.77
C THR A 260 -10.31 8.13 9.23
N LEU A 261 -10.23 7.10 10.06
CA LEU A 261 -10.80 5.79 9.80
C LEU A 261 -11.72 5.44 10.96
N CYS A 262 -12.96 5.11 10.65
CA CYS A 262 -14.00 4.77 11.61
C CYS A 262 -14.65 3.43 11.27
N TYR A 263 -14.97 2.65 12.32
CA TYR A 263 -15.79 1.46 12.22
C TYR A 263 -17.02 1.64 13.10
N ILE A 264 -18.20 1.34 12.57
CA ILE A 264 -19.48 1.49 13.27
C ILE A 264 -20.23 0.17 13.18
N GLY A 265 -20.70 -0.36 14.31
CA GLY A 265 -21.43 -1.64 14.36
C GLY A 265 -20.57 -2.81 14.82
N ASP A 266 -21.04 -4.02 14.53
CA ASP A 266 -20.45 -5.26 15.04
C ASP A 266 -19.89 -6.11 13.88
N LYS A 267 -18.57 -6.37 13.93
CA LYS A 267 -17.88 -7.19 12.92
C LYS A 267 -18.43 -8.61 12.80
N LYS A 268 -19.10 -9.15 13.82
CA LYS A 268 -19.76 -10.46 13.77
C LYS A 268 -21.11 -10.43 13.06
N ASN A 269 -21.72 -9.25 12.93
CA ASN A 269 -23.01 -9.04 12.28
C ASN A 269 -22.83 -8.13 11.07
N ALA A 270 -23.37 -6.91 11.15
CA ALA A 270 -23.20 -5.87 10.14
C ALA A 270 -22.40 -4.71 10.74
N PHE A 271 -21.52 -4.15 9.93
CA PHE A 271 -20.71 -3.00 10.32
C PHE A 271 -20.42 -2.12 9.11
N SER A 272 -20.16 -0.85 9.37
CA SER A 272 -19.74 0.12 8.37
C SER A 272 -18.30 0.52 8.63
N GLU A 273 -17.56 0.74 7.56
CA GLU A 273 -16.24 1.35 7.54
C GLU A 273 -16.34 2.68 6.79
N ALA A 274 -15.81 3.74 7.40
CA ALA A 274 -15.73 5.05 6.77
C ALA A 274 -14.30 5.58 6.85
N THR A 275 -13.73 5.95 5.70
CA THR A 275 -12.44 6.63 5.60
C THR A 275 -12.65 8.00 5.00
N ILE A 276 -12.17 9.03 5.69
CA ILE A 276 -12.09 10.39 5.15
C ILE A 276 -10.61 10.75 5.04
N VAL A 277 -10.21 11.24 3.88
CA VAL A 277 -8.87 11.80 3.65
C VAL A 277 -9.04 13.23 3.16
N PHE A 278 -8.28 14.14 3.72
CA PHE A 278 -8.18 15.53 3.31
C PHE A 278 -6.71 15.85 3.05
N GLY A 279 -6.44 16.61 2.00
CA GLY A 279 -5.12 17.15 1.71
C GLY A 279 -5.24 18.58 1.21
N LEU A 280 -4.36 19.44 1.71
CA LEU A 280 -4.20 20.81 1.24
C LEU A 280 -2.72 21.11 1.07
N ALA A 281 -2.35 21.51 -0.13
CA ALA A 281 -1.00 21.86 -0.50
C ALA A 281 -0.96 23.30 -1.03
N LEU A 282 0.03 24.07 -0.56
CA LEU A 282 0.20 25.49 -0.87
C LEU A 282 1.66 25.77 -1.25
N GLY A 283 1.87 26.53 -2.31
CA GLY A 283 3.20 26.93 -2.79
C GLY A 283 3.54 26.30 -4.14
N ASP A 284 4.84 26.15 -4.41
CA ASP A 284 5.34 25.61 -5.68
C ASP A 284 5.47 24.09 -5.58
N LEU A 285 4.43 23.35 -5.97
CA LEU A 285 4.38 21.88 -5.87
C LEU A 285 4.55 21.21 -7.24
N PRO A 286 5.62 20.42 -7.45
CA PRO A 286 5.70 19.57 -8.63
C PRO A 286 4.66 18.44 -8.54
N LEU A 287 4.32 17.83 -9.67
CA LEU A 287 3.30 16.78 -9.77
C LEU A 287 3.55 15.59 -8.83
N THR A 288 4.83 15.28 -8.57
CA THR A 288 5.23 14.22 -7.64
C THR A 288 4.71 14.43 -6.22
N HIS A 289 4.43 15.68 -5.83
CA HIS A 289 3.97 16.09 -4.50
C HIS A 289 2.52 16.55 -4.45
N LEU A 290 1.83 16.61 -5.59
CA LEU A 290 0.38 16.80 -5.66
C LEU A 290 -0.37 15.56 -5.15
N TYR A 291 -1.70 15.62 -5.13
CA TYR A 291 -2.55 14.53 -4.67
C TYR A 291 -3.27 13.87 -5.84
N HIS A 292 -3.20 12.53 -5.93
CA HIS A 292 -4.20 11.75 -6.67
C HIS A 292 -5.18 11.10 -5.68
N ALA A 293 -6.43 10.90 -6.11
CA ALA A 293 -7.47 10.27 -5.30
C ALA A 293 -7.41 8.72 -5.36
N TYR A 294 -6.21 8.14 -5.23
CA TYR A 294 -5.96 6.69 -5.23
C TYR A 294 -6.74 5.89 -6.32
N PRO A 295 -6.57 6.23 -7.62
CA PRO A 295 -7.29 5.56 -8.71
C PRO A 295 -6.85 4.10 -8.88
N ASN A 296 -7.72 3.27 -9.47
CA ASN A 296 -7.43 1.86 -9.73
C ASN A 296 -7.99 1.34 -11.08
N ASN A 297 -8.34 2.21 -12.04
CA ASN A 297 -8.86 1.77 -13.34
C ASN A 297 -7.87 2.01 -14.49
N ILE A 298 -7.81 1.08 -15.44
CA ILE A 298 -6.99 1.21 -16.65
C ILE A 298 -7.85 1.74 -17.78
N ASN A 299 -7.33 2.68 -18.56
CA ASN A 299 -7.97 3.10 -19.80
C ASN A 299 -7.62 2.14 -20.95
N LYS A 300 -8.38 1.05 -21.10
CA LYS A 300 -8.32 0.11 -22.23
C LYS A 300 -9.71 -0.10 -22.82
N GLU A 301 -9.80 -0.42 -24.11
CA GLU A 301 -11.09 -0.50 -24.82
C GLU A 301 -12.06 -1.54 -24.23
N LYS A 302 -11.59 -2.75 -23.87
CA LYS A 302 -12.47 -3.82 -23.38
C LYS A 302 -12.43 -3.96 -21.86
N ILE A 303 -13.60 -4.11 -21.23
CA ILE A 303 -13.74 -4.33 -19.78
C ILE A 303 -12.88 -5.53 -19.31
N LEU A 304 -12.88 -6.64 -20.05
CA LEU A 304 -12.07 -7.82 -19.71
C LEU A 304 -10.56 -7.56 -19.77
N GLN A 305 -10.11 -6.56 -20.54
CA GLN A 305 -8.70 -6.15 -20.62
C GLN A 305 -8.30 -5.18 -19.50
N ARG A 306 -9.28 -4.64 -18.75
CA ARG A 306 -9.08 -3.82 -17.55
C ARG A 306 -8.93 -4.64 -16.28
N PHE A 307 -8.52 -5.91 -16.41
CA PHE A 307 -8.33 -6.82 -15.28
C PHE A 307 -7.47 -6.18 -14.20
N SER A 308 -8.07 -6.00 -13.02
CA SER A 308 -7.42 -5.56 -11.80
C SER A 308 -8.16 -6.19 -10.62
N VAL A 309 -7.51 -6.18 -9.45
CA VAL A 309 -8.16 -6.57 -8.19
C VAL A 309 -8.58 -5.28 -7.50
N ALA A 310 -9.74 -5.28 -6.85
CA ALA A 310 -10.21 -4.15 -6.08
C ALA A 310 -9.18 -3.77 -5.01
N GLY A 311 -8.88 -2.48 -4.89
CA GLY A 311 -8.01 -2.00 -3.83
C GLY A 311 -8.80 -1.81 -2.54
N LEU A 312 -8.11 -1.83 -1.41
CA LEU A 312 -8.75 -1.68 -0.10
C LEU A 312 -9.51 -0.35 -0.03
N ASN A 313 -8.83 0.75 -0.37
CA ASN A 313 -9.36 2.11 -0.35
C ASN A 313 -9.05 2.89 -1.65
N SER A 314 -9.34 2.32 -2.82
CA SER A 314 -9.14 2.96 -4.14
C SER A 314 -10.44 3.28 -4.86
N PHE A 315 -10.44 4.26 -5.76
CA PHE A 315 -11.56 4.46 -6.68
C PHE A 315 -11.46 3.46 -7.84
N GLU A 316 -12.46 2.58 -7.95
CA GLU A 316 -12.36 1.43 -8.85
C GLU A 316 -12.64 1.78 -10.31
N THR A 317 -13.41 2.83 -10.57
CA THR A 317 -13.75 3.28 -11.93
C THR A 317 -12.91 4.47 -12.41
N MET A 318 -12.20 5.15 -11.49
CA MET A 318 -11.34 6.29 -11.79
C MET A 318 -10.06 5.83 -12.50
N PHE A 319 -9.75 6.42 -13.65
CA PHE A 319 -8.55 6.05 -14.39
C PHE A 319 -7.27 6.55 -13.71
N PHE A 320 -6.19 5.79 -13.87
CA PHE A 320 -4.87 6.26 -13.43
C PHE A 320 -4.51 7.60 -14.08
N ASN A 321 -4.01 8.52 -13.28
CA ASN A 321 -3.58 9.86 -13.68
C ASN A 321 -4.69 10.75 -14.26
N GLU A 322 -5.96 10.35 -14.14
CA GLU A 322 -7.09 11.16 -14.60
C GLU A 322 -7.17 12.47 -13.84
N PHE A 323 -6.93 12.42 -12.52
CA PHE A 323 -7.03 13.57 -11.65
C PHE A 323 -5.81 13.79 -10.77
N PHE A 324 -5.34 15.04 -10.74
CA PHE A 324 -4.43 15.55 -9.74
C PHE A 324 -5.02 16.80 -9.09
N SER A 325 -4.65 17.06 -7.85
CA SER A 325 -5.18 18.20 -7.08
C SER A 325 -4.13 18.72 -6.11
N ASP A 326 -4.14 20.03 -5.84
CA ASP A 326 -3.38 20.63 -4.74
C ASP A 326 -4.23 20.67 -3.44
N ARG A 327 -5.56 20.56 -3.57
CA ARG A 327 -6.52 20.46 -2.46
C ARG A 327 -7.54 19.41 -2.80
N PHE A 328 -7.80 18.49 -1.88
CA PHE A 328 -8.80 17.46 -2.11
C PHE A 328 -9.34 16.88 -0.80
N THR A 329 -10.54 16.31 -0.90
CA THR A 329 -11.17 15.48 0.13
C THR A 329 -11.73 14.24 -0.54
N THR A 330 -11.50 13.07 0.05
CA THR A 330 -12.17 11.83 -0.33
C THR A 330 -12.94 11.26 0.85
N LEU A 331 -14.14 10.77 0.58
CA LEU A 331 -14.93 9.92 1.47
C LEU A 331 -15.05 8.55 0.83
N GLN A 332 -14.70 7.51 1.59
CA GLN A 332 -14.94 6.13 1.21
C GLN A 332 -15.77 5.48 2.29
N PHE A 333 -16.93 4.94 1.89
CA PHE A 333 -17.85 4.28 2.80
C PHE A 333 -18.12 2.87 2.29
N LYS A 334 -17.95 1.89 3.19
CA LYS A 334 -18.30 0.49 2.96
C LYS A 334 -19.27 0.03 4.04
N HIS A 335 -20.36 -0.62 3.65
CA HIS A 335 -21.27 -1.26 4.58
C HIS A 335 -21.24 -2.77 4.37
N PHE A 336 -20.73 -3.48 5.36
CA PHE A 336 -20.64 -4.93 5.38
C PHE A 336 -21.93 -5.49 5.96
N LEU A 337 -22.68 -6.21 5.13
CA LEU A 337 -23.85 -6.93 5.58
C LEU A 337 -23.43 -8.19 6.36
N LYS A 338 -24.37 -8.75 7.12
CA LYS A 338 -24.16 -10.03 7.78
C LYS A 338 -23.84 -11.11 6.72
N PRO A 339 -22.82 -11.96 6.92
CA PRO A 339 -22.53 -13.06 6.00
C PRO A 339 -23.75 -13.95 5.79
N PHE A 340 -23.96 -14.39 4.55
CA PHE A 340 -25.00 -15.35 4.21
C PHE A 340 -24.56 -16.73 4.70
N ASN A 341 -25.22 -17.26 5.71
CA ASN A 341 -24.88 -18.55 6.31
C ASN A 341 -25.42 -19.71 5.45
N ILE A 342 -24.73 -20.02 4.35
CA ILE A 342 -25.07 -21.15 3.48
C ILE A 342 -24.50 -22.46 4.06
N SER A 343 -23.24 -22.46 4.50
CA SER A 343 -22.64 -23.59 5.23
C SER A 343 -21.54 -23.12 6.19
N LYS A 344 -20.90 -24.05 6.93
CA LYS A 344 -19.76 -23.71 7.80
C LYS A 344 -18.52 -23.28 7.01
N SER A 345 -18.33 -23.79 5.80
CA SER A 345 -17.18 -23.48 4.93
C SER A 345 -17.49 -22.42 3.88
N TYR A 346 -18.76 -22.09 3.66
CA TYR A 346 -19.20 -21.14 2.64
C TYR A 346 -20.14 -20.09 3.24
N GLN A 347 -19.58 -18.91 3.49
CA GLN A 347 -20.27 -17.76 4.09
C GLN A 347 -19.94 -16.50 3.28
N PRO A 348 -20.51 -16.35 2.07
CA PRO A 348 -20.29 -15.17 1.26
C PRO A 348 -20.83 -13.93 1.97
N GLN A 349 -20.21 -12.78 1.73
CA GLN A 349 -20.57 -11.53 2.39
C GLN A 349 -20.72 -10.43 1.36
N LEU A 350 -21.90 -9.80 1.33
CA LEU A 350 -22.17 -8.63 0.50
C LEU A 350 -21.67 -7.36 1.22
N VAL A 351 -20.96 -6.52 0.48
CA VAL A 351 -20.48 -5.22 0.93
C VAL A 351 -20.99 -4.16 -0.03
N LEU A 352 -21.68 -3.15 0.47
CA LEU A 352 -22.11 -2.00 -0.32
C LEU A 352 -21.03 -0.92 -0.24
N ILE A 353 -20.74 -0.26 -1.36
CA ILE A 353 -19.65 0.70 -1.46
C ILE A 353 -20.19 1.99 -2.06
N THR A 354 -19.82 3.11 -1.45
CA THR A 354 -19.96 4.42 -2.08
C THR A 354 -18.71 5.24 -1.80
N ARG A 355 -18.23 5.95 -2.82
CA ARG A 355 -17.05 6.81 -2.71
C ARG A 355 -17.32 8.14 -3.37
N TYR A 356 -16.78 9.17 -2.74
CA TYR A 356 -16.87 10.54 -3.19
C TYR A 356 -15.50 11.20 -3.12
N ALA A 357 -15.11 11.95 -4.14
CA ALA A 357 -13.93 12.79 -4.11
C ALA A 357 -14.27 14.19 -4.63
N ILE A 358 -13.75 15.23 -3.99
CA ILE A 358 -13.83 16.61 -4.47
C ILE A 358 -12.47 17.25 -4.27
N GLY A 359 -12.06 18.09 -5.20
CA GLY A 359 -10.75 18.73 -5.12
C GLY A 359 -10.58 19.73 -6.23
N ASP A 360 -9.44 20.39 -6.27
CA ASP A 360 -9.15 21.39 -7.30
C ASP A 360 -7.63 21.61 -7.40
N MET A 361 -7.22 22.38 -8.41
CA MET A 361 -5.83 22.78 -8.62
C MET A 361 -5.76 24.23 -9.07
N LYS A 362 -4.92 25.02 -8.40
CA LYS A 362 -4.80 26.45 -8.68
C LYS A 362 -4.03 26.77 -9.96
N PHE A 363 -2.97 26.01 -10.26
CA PHE A 363 -2.02 26.31 -11.34
C PHE A 363 -1.69 25.08 -12.21
N PRO A 364 -2.68 24.46 -12.87
CA PRO A 364 -2.44 23.29 -13.73
C PRO A 364 -1.49 23.58 -14.89
N GLU A 365 -1.44 24.82 -15.39
CA GLU A 365 -0.59 25.26 -16.49
C GLU A 365 0.92 25.16 -16.21
N ARG A 366 1.32 25.07 -14.93
CA ARG A 366 2.72 24.88 -14.54
C ARG A 366 3.22 23.46 -14.79
N HIS A 367 2.33 22.52 -15.09
CA HIS A 367 2.65 21.12 -15.29
C HIS A 367 2.68 20.80 -16.78
N GLU A 368 3.86 20.95 -17.37
CA GLU A 368 4.11 20.80 -18.80
C GLU A 368 4.28 19.33 -19.20
N ASN A 369 3.95 19.02 -20.46
CA ASN A 369 4.12 17.71 -21.10
C ASN A 369 3.31 16.56 -20.46
N ILE A 370 2.30 16.88 -19.66
CA ILE A 370 1.39 15.92 -19.05
C ILE A 370 -0.06 16.40 -19.15
N THR A 371 -1.00 15.46 -19.25
CA THR A 371 -2.43 15.74 -19.33
C THR A 371 -3.15 15.11 -18.15
N PHE A 372 -3.94 15.91 -17.44
CA PHE A 372 -4.80 15.50 -16.34
C PHE A 372 -5.93 16.52 -16.14
N SER A 373 -6.90 16.21 -15.30
CA SER A 373 -7.97 17.10 -14.90
C SER A 373 -7.97 17.33 -13.37
N SER A 374 -8.77 18.28 -12.89
CA SER A 374 -9.03 18.48 -11.46
C SER A 374 -10.37 17.85 -11.05
N LEU A 375 -10.60 17.70 -9.75
CA LEU A 375 -11.84 17.13 -9.16
C LEU A 375 -12.89 18.20 -8.82
N GLU A 376 -12.88 19.34 -9.51
CA GLU A 376 -13.66 20.55 -9.18
C GLU A 376 -15.17 20.32 -9.10
N LYS A 377 -15.70 19.35 -9.87
CA LYS A 377 -17.15 19.07 -9.97
C LYS A 377 -17.64 17.97 -9.02
N GLY A 378 -16.72 17.34 -8.28
CA GLY A 378 -17.02 16.17 -7.47
C GLY A 378 -17.14 14.89 -8.30
N TYR A 379 -16.41 13.85 -7.89
CA TYR A 379 -16.44 12.51 -8.43
C TYR A 379 -17.26 11.60 -7.54
N THR A 380 -18.15 10.79 -8.12
CA THR A 380 -18.92 9.77 -7.40
C THR A 380 -18.83 8.41 -8.07
N GLU A 381 -18.62 7.37 -7.25
CA GLU A 381 -18.83 5.98 -7.65
C GLU A 381 -19.55 5.20 -6.54
N SER A 382 -20.36 4.22 -6.95
CA SER A 382 -21.00 3.30 -6.02
C SER A 382 -21.03 1.91 -6.61
N GLY A 383 -21.10 0.91 -5.74
CA GLY A 383 -20.95 -0.48 -6.16
C GLY A 383 -21.22 -1.45 -5.03
N PHE A 384 -20.92 -2.71 -5.29
CA PHE A 384 -20.96 -3.76 -4.30
C PHE A 384 -19.84 -4.78 -4.52
N GLU A 385 -19.40 -5.40 -3.44
CA GLU A 385 -18.52 -6.57 -3.45
C GLU A 385 -19.27 -7.77 -2.90
N LEU A 386 -19.11 -8.93 -3.54
CA LEU A 386 -19.49 -10.22 -3.00
C LEU A 386 -18.23 -11.00 -2.66
N ASN A 387 -17.86 -10.95 -1.37
CA ASN A 387 -16.63 -11.52 -0.84
C ASN A 387 -16.82 -12.98 -0.40
N LYS A 388 -15.70 -13.72 -0.26
CA LYS A 388 -15.65 -15.11 0.23
C LYS A 388 -16.45 -16.11 -0.64
N LEU A 389 -16.37 -15.95 -1.96
CA LEU A 389 -16.95 -16.87 -2.93
C LEU A 389 -16.15 -18.18 -3.06
N LEU A 390 -14.83 -18.10 -3.16
CA LEU A 390 -13.98 -19.28 -3.36
C LEU A 390 -12.58 -19.03 -2.79
N PHE A 391 -12.13 -19.78 -1.78
CA PHE A 391 -10.82 -19.60 -1.13
C PHE A 391 -10.46 -18.14 -0.73
N GLY A 392 -11.46 -17.35 -0.32
CA GLY A 392 -11.29 -15.93 0.03
C GLY A 392 -11.36 -14.95 -1.15
N PHE A 393 -11.41 -15.44 -2.39
CA PHE A 393 -11.71 -14.63 -3.57
C PHE A 393 -13.18 -14.18 -3.56
N GLY A 394 -13.42 -13.01 -4.12
CA GLY A 394 -14.75 -12.46 -4.38
C GLY A 394 -14.79 -11.65 -5.66
N LEU A 395 -15.92 -10.99 -5.89
CA LEU A 395 -16.16 -10.13 -7.05
C LEU A 395 -16.54 -8.74 -6.58
N SER A 396 -16.16 -7.73 -7.34
CA SER A 396 -16.50 -6.32 -7.13
C SER A 396 -17.09 -5.76 -8.41
N PHE A 397 -18.21 -5.06 -8.28
CA PHE A 397 -18.83 -4.29 -9.35
C PHE A 397 -19.00 -2.86 -8.87
N THR A 398 -18.48 -1.89 -9.62
CA THR A 398 -18.57 -0.46 -9.31
C THR A 398 -18.95 0.33 -10.55
N TYR A 399 -19.74 1.38 -10.37
CA TYR A 399 -20.20 2.27 -11.42
C TYR A 399 -19.92 3.74 -11.06
N ARG A 400 -19.32 4.50 -11.97
CA ARG A 400 -19.15 5.96 -11.83
C ARG A 400 -20.36 6.69 -12.42
N TYR A 401 -20.78 7.73 -11.73
CA TYR A 401 -21.89 8.59 -12.14
C TYR A 401 -21.61 10.04 -11.74
N GLY A 402 -22.53 10.95 -12.05
CA GLY A 402 -22.40 12.37 -11.71
C GLY A 402 -21.60 13.16 -12.74
N ALA A 403 -20.91 14.22 -12.30
CA ALA A 403 -20.31 15.22 -13.17
C ALA A 403 -19.19 14.70 -14.07
N TYR A 404 -18.53 13.59 -13.67
CA TYR A 404 -17.47 12.93 -14.45
C TYR A 404 -17.94 11.61 -15.06
N HIS A 405 -19.23 11.48 -15.37
CA HIS A 405 -19.73 10.37 -16.17
C HIS A 405 -19.17 10.47 -17.60
N LEU A 406 -18.67 9.35 -18.13
CA LEU A 406 -18.07 9.25 -19.45
C LEU A 406 -19.12 8.86 -20.50
N PRO A 407 -18.97 9.26 -21.77
CA PRO A 407 -19.98 9.00 -22.81
C PRO A 407 -20.28 7.50 -23.05
N SER A 408 -19.26 6.64 -22.90
CA SER A 408 -19.42 5.20 -23.04
C SER A 408 -19.73 4.54 -21.70
N ILE A 409 -20.83 3.79 -21.62
CA ILE A 409 -21.25 3.08 -20.40
C ILE A 409 -20.13 2.15 -19.91
N ASP A 410 -19.43 1.48 -20.83
CA ASP A 410 -18.34 0.55 -20.51
C ASP A 410 -17.17 1.25 -19.80
N ASP A 411 -16.95 2.54 -20.04
CA ASP A 411 -15.91 3.34 -19.37
C ASP A 411 -16.28 3.71 -17.93
N ASN A 412 -17.56 3.63 -17.60
CA ASN A 412 -18.09 3.95 -16.27
C ASN A 412 -18.19 2.73 -15.37
N VAL A 413 -17.98 1.52 -15.89
CA VAL A 413 -18.10 0.24 -15.15
C VAL A 413 -16.72 -0.32 -14.81
N ALA A 414 -16.57 -0.82 -13.59
CA ALA A 414 -15.44 -1.62 -13.17
C ALA A 414 -15.91 -2.96 -12.60
N PHE A 415 -15.45 -4.05 -13.21
CA PHE A 415 -15.61 -5.41 -12.71
C PHE A 415 -14.25 -5.98 -12.31
N LYS A 416 -14.09 -6.36 -11.04
CA LYS A 416 -12.80 -6.75 -10.46
C LYS A 416 -12.94 -7.95 -9.55
N PHE A 417 -11.85 -8.66 -9.34
CA PHE A 417 -11.78 -9.67 -8.27
C PHE A 417 -11.44 -8.98 -6.95
N THR A 418 -11.90 -9.54 -5.85
CA THR A 418 -11.45 -9.17 -4.50
C THR A 418 -10.73 -10.36 -3.88
N PHE A 419 -9.84 -10.10 -2.93
CA PHE A 419 -9.17 -11.17 -2.20
C PHE A 419 -9.09 -10.81 -0.73
N ASN A 420 -9.84 -11.54 0.09
CA ASN A 420 -9.94 -11.34 1.51
C ASN A 420 -9.63 -12.66 2.22
N ILE A 421 -8.38 -12.81 2.65
CA ILE A 421 -8.01 -13.86 3.62
C ILE A 421 -8.11 -13.26 5.02
N THR A 422 -9.08 -13.74 5.79
CA THR A 422 -9.00 -13.70 7.26
C THR A 422 -8.18 -14.90 7.70
N LEU A 423 -6.95 -14.65 8.17
CA LEU A 423 -6.11 -15.65 8.85
C LEU A 423 -6.57 -15.85 10.30
#